data_AF-A0A076FRK6-F1
#
_entry.id   AF-A0A076FRK6-F1
#
_cell.length_a   1.000
_cell.length_b   1.000
_cell.length_c   1.000
_cell.angle_alpha   90.00
_cell.angle_beta   90.00
_cell.angle_gamma   90.00
#
_symmetry.space_group_name_H-M   'P 1'
#
loop_
_entity.id
_entity.type
_entity.pdbx_description
1 polymer ?
#
loop_
_entity_poly.entity_id
_entity_poly.type
_entity_poly.pdbx_seq_one_letter_code
_entity_poly.pdbx_strand_id
1 'polypeptide(L)'
;TYRARNDFTEDTIYRHLEPASAFQLELYRMRSYELEALPTSNQKMHLYLGKAKVKKGQEVTDYRFFIRSIIRHQDLITKEASFEYLQNEGERVLLEAMDELEVAFSHPLAKRTDCNHIFLNFGPTVIMDPAKIEESVLGMVMRYGPRLWKLRVLQAEIRFTLRI
;
A
#
# COMPACT_ATOMS: atom_id res chain seq x y z
N THR A 1 -0.23 -13.03 13.31
CA THR A 1 -1.40 -13.01 14.22
C THR A 1 -1.99 -14.40 14.34
N TYR A 2 -2.25 -14.92 15.53
CA TYR A 2 -2.83 -16.26 15.73
C TYR A 2 -4.32 -16.14 16.02
N ARG A 3 -5.18 -16.77 15.21
CA ARG A 3 -6.64 -16.63 15.33
C ARG A 3 -7.28 -17.97 15.68
N ALA A 4 -8.25 -17.95 16.60
CA ALA A 4 -8.97 -19.14 17.05
C ALA A 4 -9.63 -19.92 15.90
N ARG A 5 -10.20 -19.21 14.91
CA ARG A 5 -10.83 -19.84 13.72
C ARG A 5 -9.87 -20.62 12.82
N ASN A 6 -8.57 -20.45 13.01
CA ASN A 6 -7.50 -21.12 12.27
C ASN A 6 -6.74 -22.11 13.19
N ASP A 7 -7.35 -22.60 14.27
CA ASP A 7 -6.72 -23.48 15.26
C ASP A 7 -5.42 -22.91 15.85
N PHE A 8 -5.36 -21.57 15.97
CA PHE A 8 -4.16 -20.85 16.41
C PHE A 8 -2.91 -21.15 15.55
N THR A 9 -3.08 -21.48 14.27
CA THR A 9 -2.01 -21.37 13.28
C THR A 9 -1.73 -19.90 12.98
N GLU A 10 -0.46 -19.57 12.68
CA GLU A 10 -0.09 -18.18 12.38
C GLU A 10 -0.75 -17.73 11.08
N ASP A 11 -1.52 -16.64 11.14
CA ASP A 11 -1.86 -15.88 9.95
C ASP A 11 -0.74 -14.86 9.66
N THR A 12 0.01 -15.17 8.60
CA THR A 12 1.16 -14.39 8.11
C THR A 12 0.72 -13.13 7.36
N ILE A 13 -0.50 -13.07 6.82
CA ILE A 13 -1.02 -11.91 6.08
C ILE A 13 -1.09 -10.67 6.96
N TYR A 14 -1.35 -10.87 8.25
CA TYR A 14 -1.49 -9.82 9.26
C TYR A 14 -0.26 -9.72 10.17
N ARG A 15 0.91 -10.20 9.73
CA ARG A 15 2.15 -10.06 10.52
C ARG A 15 2.54 -8.57 10.60
N HIS A 16 3.08 -8.16 11.75
CA HIS A 16 3.42 -6.77 12.07
C HIS A 16 2.26 -5.77 12.00
N LEU A 17 1.01 -6.28 11.97
CA LEU A 17 -0.20 -5.47 11.92
C LEU A 17 -1.05 -5.74 13.14
N GLU A 18 -1.44 -4.68 13.82
CA GLU A 18 -2.46 -4.76 14.87
C GLU A 18 -3.79 -5.23 14.25
N PRO A 19 -4.43 -6.30 14.76
CA PRO A 19 -5.66 -6.84 14.18
C PRO A 19 -6.79 -5.80 14.08
N ALA A 20 -6.89 -4.90 15.06
CA ALA A 20 -7.89 -3.83 15.07
C ALA A 20 -7.66 -2.79 13.96
N SER A 21 -6.40 -2.52 13.59
CA SER A 21 -6.05 -1.59 12.52
C SER A 21 -6.09 -2.25 11.13
N ALA A 22 -6.21 -3.57 11.04
CA ALA A 22 -6.01 -4.29 9.78
C ALA A 22 -7.04 -4.00 8.69
N PHE A 23 -8.27 -3.63 9.08
CA PHE A 23 -9.31 -3.25 8.11
C PHE A 23 -8.91 -2.00 7.31
N GLN A 24 -8.06 -1.13 7.87
CA GLN A 24 -7.60 0.10 7.23
C GLN A 24 -6.68 -0.16 6.04
N LEU A 25 -6.09 -1.36 5.93
CA LEU A 25 -5.37 -1.79 4.73
C LEU A 25 -6.31 -2.29 3.62
N GLU A 26 -7.62 -2.44 3.87
CA GLU A 26 -8.61 -2.84 2.87
C GLU A 26 -8.27 -4.13 2.10
N LEU A 27 -7.67 -5.13 2.77
CA LEU A 27 -7.25 -6.39 2.14
C LEU A 27 -8.40 -7.14 1.44
N TYR A 28 -9.66 -6.89 1.84
CA TYR A 28 -10.84 -7.44 1.20
C TYR A 28 -10.98 -7.08 -0.29
N ARG A 29 -10.39 -5.95 -0.72
CA ARG A 29 -10.38 -5.51 -2.12
C ARG A 29 -9.49 -6.40 -3.01
N MET A 30 -8.60 -7.18 -2.40
CA MET A 30 -7.71 -8.12 -3.10
C MET A 30 -8.20 -9.57 -2.99
N ARG A 31 -9.46 -9.79 -2.62
CA ARG A 31 -10.05 -11.14 -2.42
C ARG A 31 -10.00 -12.06 -3.65
N SER A 32 -9.86 -11.48 -4.86
CA SER A 32 -9.67 -12.20 -6.12
C SER A 32 -8.27 -12.80 -6.28
N TYR A 33 -7.33 -12.47 -5.38
CA TYR A 33 -5.97 -12.99 -5.36
C TYR A 33 -5.78 -13.93 -4.17
N GLU A 34 -4.93 -14.93 -4.36
CA GLU A 34 -4.23 -15.61 -3.28
C GLU A 34 -3.00 -14.78 -2.93
N LEU A 35 -2.89 -14.36 -1.67
CA LEU A 35 -1.87 -13.43 -1.21
C LEU A 35 -0.75 -14.19 -0.49
N GLU A 36 0.48 -13.77 -0.78
CA GLU A 36 1.69 -14.16 -0.08
C GLU A 36 2.31 -12.89 0.52
N ALA A 37 2.41 -12.81 1.85
CA ALA A 37 3.04 -11.67 2.52
C ALA A 37 4.56 -11.78 2.37
N LEU A 38 5.18 -10.73 1.83
CA LEU A 38 6.63 -10.65 1.66
C LEU A 38 7.23 -9.81 2.80
N PRO A 39 8.41 -10.17 3.31
CA PRO A 39 9.09 -9.37 4.32
C PRO A 39 9.51 -8.03 3.72
N THR A 40 9.38 -6.97 4.53
CA THR A 40 9.81 -5.61 4.22
C THR A 40 10.82 -5.14 5.27
N SER A 41 11.70 -4.22 4.89
CA SER A 41 12.58 -3.56 5.86
C SER A 41 11.80 -2.59 6.74
N ASN A 42 10.79 -1.94 6.16
CA ASN A 42 9.87 -1.07 6.86
C ASN A 42 8.61 -1.82 7.32
N GLN A 43 8.51 -2.14 8.61
CA GLN A 43 7.37 -2.85 9.19
C GLN A 43 6.02 -2.11 9.11
N LYS A 44 6.03 -0.80 8.79
CA LYS A 44 4.79 -0.04 8.52
C LYS A 44 4.23 -0.33 7.12
N MET A 45 5.02 -0.94 6.25
CA MET A 45 4.64 -1.34 4.90
C MET A 45 4.32 -2.82 4.84
N HIS A 46 3.20 -3.12 4.22
CA HIS A 46 2.75 -4.48 3.99
C HIS A 46 2.80 -4.75 2.49
N LEU A 47 3.78 -5.55 2.08
CA LEU A 47 3.97 -5.98 0.71
C LEU A 47 3.40 -7.39 0.52
N TYR A 48 2.58 -7.55 -0.50
CA TYR A 48 1.99 -8.82 -0.87
C TYR A 48 2.26 -9.15 -2.33
N LEU A 49 2.66 -10.40 -2.60
CA LEU A 49 2.53 -10.97 -3.93
C LEU A 49 1.14 -11.59 -4.07
N GLY A 50 0.33 -11.06 -4.98
CA GLY A 50 -0.97 -11.61 -5.33
C GLY A 50 -0.90 -12.49 -6.57
N LYS A 51 -1.49 -13.69 -6.49
CA LYS A 51 -1.68 -14.63 -7.60
C LYS A 51 -3.17 -14.70 -7.89
N ALA A 52 -3.61 -14.35 -9.10
CA ALA A 52 -5.04 -14.33 -9.39
C ALA A 52 -5.66 -15.72 -9.20
N LYS A 53 -6.80 -15.79 -8.54
CA LYS A 53 -7.54 -17.04 -8.36
C LYS A 53 -8.15 -17.45 -9.70
N VAL A 54 -7.75 -18.62 -10.18
CA VAL A 54 -8.25 -19.23 -11.42
C VAL A 54 -8.93 -20.57 -11.13
N LYS A 55 -9.65 -21.11 -12.11
CA LYS A 55 -10.25 -22.45 -11.99
C LYS A 55 -9.15 -23.50 -11.86
N LYS A 56 -9.43 -24.60 -11.15
CA LYS A 56 -8.48 -25.71 -10.99
C LYS A 56 -8.03 -26.23 -12.36
N GLY A 57 -6.72 -26.34 -12.55
CA GLY A 57 -6.10 -26.79 -13.81
C GLY A 57 -5.83 -25.68 -14.83
N GLN A 58 -6.25 -24.44 -14.57
CA GLN A 58 -5.89 -23.29 -15.38
C GLN A 58 -4.59 -22.67 -14.89
N GLU A 59 -3.73 -22.24 -15.81
CA GLU A 59 -2.53 -21.49 -15.46
C GLU A 59 -2.89 -20.08 -14.96
N VAL A 60 -2.24 -19.65 -13.87
CA VAL A 60 -2.32 -18.27 -13.40
C VAL A 60 -1.45 -17.40 -14.29
N THR A 61 -2.02 -16.36 -14.88
CA THR A 61 -1.28 -15.39 -15.71
C THR A 61 -1.13 -14.03 -15.03
N ASP A 62 -2.10 -13.63 -14.21
CA ASP A 62 -2.11 -12.35 -13.50
C ASP A 62 -1.44 -12.48 -12.12
N TYR A 63 -0.24 -11.88 -12.02
CA TYR A 63 0.51 -11.72 -10.79
C TYR A 63 0.71 -10.23 -10.54
N ARG A 64 0.59 -9.79 -9.29
CA ARG A 64 0.81 -8.38 -8.93
C ARG A 64 1.48 -8.26 -7.58
N PHE A 65 2.32 -7.25 -7.44
CA PHE A 65 2.70 -6.74 -6.12
C PHE A 65 1.67 -5.73 -5.65
N PHE A 66 1.25 -5.88 -4.40
CA PHE A 66 0.41 -4.94 -3.68
C PHE A 66 1.18 -4.41 -2.48
N ILE A 67 1.50 -3.12 -2.46
CA ILE A 67 1.97 -2.44 -1.26
C ILE A 67 0.82 -1.72 -0.60
N ARG A 68 0.68 -1.91 0.71
CA ARG A 68 -0.30 -1.22 1.53
C ARG A 68 0.36 -0.65 2.78
N SER A 69 0.08 0.62 3.09
CA SER A 69 0.63 1.29 4.26
C SER A 69 -0.41 2.18 4.94
N ILE A 70 -0.34 2.26 6.27
CA ILE A 70 -1.12 3.20 7.08
C ILE A 70 -0.18 4.28 7.58
N ILE A 71 -0.38 5.51 7.11
CA ILE A 71 0.37 6.69 7.51
C ILE A 71 -0.29 7.25 8.76
N ARG A 72 0.44 7.22 9.87
CA ARG A 72 -0.01 7.69 11.19
C ARG A 72 0.81 8.88 11.63
N HIS A 73 0.14 9.85 12.23
CA HIS A 73 0.76 11.00 12.90
C HIS A 73 0.07 11.31 14.22
N GLN A 74 0.75 12.06 15.09
CA GLN A 74 0.16 12.71 16.24
C GLN A 74 -0.58 13.95 15.71
N ASP A 75 -1.80 14.17 16.19
CA ASP A 75 -2.76 15.13 15.62
C ASP A 75 -2.15 16.50 15.32
N LEU A 76 -2.19 16.90 14.05
CA LEU A 76 -1.81 18.24 13.63
C LEU A 76 -2.98 19.19 13.86
N ILE A 77 -2.73 20.24 14.63
CA ILE A 77 -3.77 21.16 15.10
C ILE A 77 -4.07 22.26 14.05
N THR A 78 -3.11 22.61 13.19
CA THR A 78 -3.24 23.69 12.20
C THR A 78 -3.34 23.18 10.75
N LYS A 79 -4.01 23.94 9.88
CA LYS A 79 -4.20 23.59 8.46
C LYS A 79 -2.88 23.57 7.69
N GLU A 80 -2.02 24.54 7.98
CA GLU A 80 -0.72 24.72 7.32
C GLU A 80 0.24 23.58 7.66
N ALA A 81 0.35 23.23 8.96
CA ALA A 81 1.15 22.10 9.38
C ALA A 81 0.60 20.77 8.82
N SER A 82 -0.73 20.64 8.73
CA SER A 82 -1.39 19.47 8.12
C SER A 82 -1.02 19.28 6.66
N PHE A 83 -0.93 20.37 5.88
CA PHE A 83 -0.56 20.33 4.46
C PHE A 83 0.89 19.93 4.26
N GLU A 84 1.81 20.64 4.90
CA GLU A 84 3.24 20.38 4.75
C GLU A 84 3.61 18.96 5.19
N TYR A 85 3.06 18.49 6.32
CA TYR A 85 3.24 17.12 6.77
C TYR A 85 2.73 16.10 5.76
N LEU A 86 1.50 16.27 5.27
CA LEU A 86 0.85 15.33 4.37
C LEU A 86 1.63 15.18 3.06
N GLN A 87 2.14 16.29 2.52
CA GLN A 87 2.97 16.28 1.33
C GLN A 87 4.30 15.56 1.59
N ASN A 88 5.05 15.96 2.63
CA ASN A 88 6.37 15.40 2.92
C ASN A 88 6.30 13.91 3.27
N GLU A 89 5.31 13.51 4.06
CA GLU A 89 5.16 12.12 4.50
C GLU A 89 4.53 11.24 3.43
N GLY A 90 3.60 11.78 2.65
CA GLY A 90 3.07 11.09 1.47
C GLY A 90 4.18 10.77 0.48
N GLU A 91 5.04 11.76 0.19
CA GLU A 91 6.20 11.60 -0.69
C GLU A 91 7.21 10.60 -0.10
N ARG A 92 7.57 10.73 1.18
CA ARG A 92 8.49 9.81 1.86
C ARG A 92 7.99 8.37 1.79
N VAL A 93 6.72 8.12 2.13
CA VAL A 93 6.13 6.78 2.13
C VAL A 93 5.95 6.24 0.71
N LEU A 94 5.71 7.08 -0.28
CA LEU A 94 5.70 6.66 -1.68
C LEU A 94 7.09 6.21 -2.15
N LEU A 95 8.15 6.94 -1.80
CA LEU A 95 9.54 6.59 -2.11
C LEU A 95 9.92 5.26 -1.45
N GLU A 96 9.66 5.11 -0.15
CA GLU A 96 9.89 3.86 0.58
C GLU A 96 9.12 2.68 -0.05
N ALA A 97 7.90 2.89 -0.54
CA ALA A 97 7.12 1.85 -1.20
C ALA A 97 7.78 1.44 -2.52
N MET A 98 8.30 2.39 -3.28
CA MET A 98 9.05 2.09 -4.51
C MET A 98 10.35 1.35 -4.21
N ASP A 99 11.06 1.68 -3.13
CA ASP A 99 12.26 0.97 -2.69
C ASP A 99 11.95 -0.49 -2.31
N GLU A 100 10.88 -0.72 -1.54
CA GLU A 100 10.43 -2.07 -1.19
C GLU A 100 9.96 -2.87 -2.42
N LEU A 101 9.32 -2.22 -3.41
CA LEU A 101 9.03 -2.87 -4.69
C LEU A 101 10.30 -3.25 -5.45
N GLU A 102 11.31 -2.37 -5.50
CA GLU A 102 12.60 -2.69 -6.15
C GLU A 102 13.25 -3.92 -5.53
N VAL A 103 13.21 -4.06 -4.20
CA VAL A 103 13.65 -5.27 -3.50
C VAL A 103 12.77 -6.47 -3.87
N ALA A 104 11.45 -6.29 -3.93
CA ALA A 104 10.49 -7.34 -4.31
C ALA A 104 10.74 -7.91 -5.71
N PHE A 105 11.34 -7.14 -6.62
CA PHE A 105 11.71 -7.62 -7.95
C PHE A 105 12.79 -8.72 -7.94
N SER A 106 13.44 -8.98 -6.80
CA SER A 106 14.30 -10.15 -6.59
C SER A 106 13.51 -11.47 -6.43
N HIS A 107 12.21 -11.40 -6.18
CA HIS A 107 11.36 -12.58 -6.01
C HIS A 107 11.28 -13.41 -7.32
N PRO A 108 11.32 -14.75 -7.27
CA PRO A 108 11.33 -15.59 -8.49
C PRO A 108 10.17 -15.34 -9.46
N LEU A 109 9.01 -14.95 -8.93
CA LEU A 109 7.81 -14.65 -9.73
C LEU A 109 7.71 -13.18 -10.18
N ALA A 110 8.62 -12.30 -9.78
CA ALA A 110 8.54 -10.87 -10.08
C ALA A 110 8.47 -10.58 -11.59
N LYS A 111 9.17 -11.36 -12.41
CA LYS A 111 9.14 -11.21 -13.89
C LYS A 111 7.74 -11.37 -14.48
N ARG A 112 6.87 -12.13 -13.82
CA ARG A 112 5.47 -12.35 -14.20
C ARG A 112 4.53 -11.26 -13.70
N THR A 113 4.99 -10.40 -12.79
CA THR A 113 4.14 -9.35 -12.23
C THR A 113 3.89 -8.24 -13.23
N ASP A 114 2.67 -7.74 -13.26
CA ASP A 114 2.27 -6.55 -13.99
C ASP A 114 1.15 -5.84 -13.24
N CYS A 115 0.85 -4.59 -13.60
CA CYS A 115 -0.23 -3.83 -12.99
C CYS A 115 -0.13 -3.74 -11.45
N ASN A 116 1.09 -3.59 -10.93
CA ASN A 116 1.37 -3.47 -9.50
C ASN A 116 0.59 -2.29 -8.88
N HIS A 117 0.31 -2.39 -7.59
CA HIS A 117 -0.60 -1.48 -6.90
C HIS A 117 0.02 -0.94 -5.61
N ILE A 118 -0.11 0.36 -5.39
CA ILE A 118 0.28 1.03 -4.15
C ILE A 118 -0.97 1.61 -3.50
N PHE A 119 -1.19 1.32 -2.23
CA PHE A 119 -2.28 1.87 -1.43
C PHE A 119 -1.74 2.52 -0.16
N LEU A 120 -1.91 3.84 -0.03
CA LEU A 120 -1.48 4.61 1.12
C LEU A 120 -2.71 5.17 1.84
N ASN A 121 -2.90 4.80 3.10
CA ASN A 121 -4.04 5.27 3.89
C ASN A 121 -3.56 6.23 4.99
N PHE A 122 -3.92 7.51 4.87
CA PHE A 122 -3.72 8.49 5.93
C PHE A 122 -4.77 8.28 7.02
N GLY A 123 -4.31 7.74 8.16
CA GLY A 123 -5.17 7.46 9.31
C GLY A 123 -5.76 8.71 9.97
N PRO A 124 -4.96 9.78 10.22
CA PRO A 124 -5.47 11.00 10.83
C PRO A 124 -6.49 11.72 9.94
N THR A 125 -7.45 12.40 10.58
CA THR A 125 -8.33 13.35 9.89
C THR A 125 -7.60 14.68 9.76
N VAL A 126 -7.52 15.20 8.54
CA VAL A 126 -6.82 16.46 8.26
C VAL A 126 -7.82 17.55 7.85
N ILE A 127 -7.47 18.81 8.14
CA ILE A 127 -8.26 19.97 7.73
C ILE A 127 -7.56 20.63 6.55
N MET A 128 -8.10 20.50 5.35
CA MET A 128 -7.43 20.90 4.12
C MET A 128 -8.41 21.11 2.96
N ASP A 129 -8.02 21.95 2.01
CA ASP A 129 -8.69 22.11 0.73
C ASP A 129 -8.37 20.92 -0.21
N PRO A 130 -9.37 20.17 -0.71
CA PRO A 130 -9.17 19.11 -1.68
C PRO A 130 -8.34 19.51 -2.91
N ALA A 131 -8.45 20.76 -3.38
CA ALA A 131 -7.71 21.24 -4.54
C ALA A 131 -6.19 21.22 -4.31
N LYS A 132 -5.74 21.53 -3.08
CA LYS A 132 -4.31 21.48 -2.72
C LYS A 132 -3.78 20.04 -2.65
N ILE A 133 -4.63 19.09 -2.25
CA ILE A 133 -4.28 17.67 -2.25
C ILE A 133 -4.07 17.20 -3.68
N GLU A 134 -4.97 17.55 -4.59
CA GLU A 134 -4.88 17.18 -6.00
C GLU A 134 -3.59 17.73 -6.64
N GLU A 135 -3.28 19.01 -6.43
CA GLU A 135 -2.04 19.63 -6.94
C GLU A 135 -0.78 18.93 -6.41
N SER A 136 -0.75 18.62 -5.10
CA SER A 136 0.36 17.91 -4.46
C SER A 136 0.54 16.50 -5.04
N VAL A 137 -0.55 15.74 -5.19
CA VAL A 137 -0.54 14.38 -5.76
C VAL A 137 -0.09 14.41 -7.22
N LEU A 138 -0.60 15.37 -8.01
CA LEU A 138 -0.19 15.54 -9.40
C LEU A 138 1.32 15.81 -9.52
N GLY A 139 1.84 16.69 -8.66
CA GLY A 139 3.27 16.98 -8.59
C GLY A 139 4.13 15.75 -8.30
N MET A 140 3.71 14.91 -7.33
CA MET A 140 4.39 13.65 -7.01
C MET A 140 4.36 12.66 -8.19
N VAL A 141 3.20 12.48 -8.83
CA VAL A 141 3.05 11.56 -9.97
C VAL A 141 3.94 11.99 -11.14
N MET A 142 3.97 13.29 -11.46
CA MET A 142 4.83 13.79 -12.55
C MET A 142 6.31 13.63 -12.25
N ARG A 143 6.73 13.82 -10.98
CA ARG A 143 8.12 13.67 -10.55
C ARG A 143 8.60 12.23 -10.58
N TYR A 144 7.75 11.27 -10.19
CA TYR A 144 8.14 9.87 -10.00
C TYR A 144 7.58 8.90 -11.05
N GLY A 145 6.84 9.40 -12.05
CA GLY A 145 6.23 8.62 -13.13
C GLY A 145 7.19 7.61 -13.79
N PRO A 146 8.42 7.99 -14.19
CA PRO A 146 9.37 7.04 -14.78
C PRO A 146 9.73 5.86 -13.87
N ARG A 147 9.83 6.10 -12.56
CA ARG A 147 10.14 5.05 -11.57
C ARG A 147 8.94 4.13 -11.36
N LEU A 148 7.74 4.70 -11.21
CA LEU A 148 6.49 3.95 -11.13
C LEU A 148 6.28 3.06 -12.36
N TRP A 149 6.57 3.58 -13.56
CA TRP A 149 6.51 2.84 -14.82
C TRP A 149 7.47 1.66 -14.84
N LYS A 150 8.75 1.87 -14.46
CA LYS A 150 9.75 0.79 -14.37
C LYS A 150 9.31 -0.31 -13.39
N LEU A 151 8.63 0.06 -12.32
CA LEU A 151 8.07 -0.85 -11.31
C LEU A 151 6.72 -1.45 -11.71
N ARG A 152 6.24 -1.18 -12.94
CA ARG A 152 4.96 -1.66 -13.47
C ARG A 152 3.77 -1.29 -12.57
N VAL A 153 3.85 -0.16 -11.87
CA VAL A 153 2.77 0.34 -11.04
C VAL A 153 1.74 0.98 -11.95
N LEU A 154 0.61 0.30 -12.18
CA LEU A 154 -0.49 0.82 -12.99
C LEU A 154 -1.40 1.74 -12.19
N GLN A 155 -1.53 1.48 -10.89
CA GLN A 155 -2.45 2.21 -10.04
C GLN A 155 -1.83 2.47 -8.67
N ALA A 156 -1.86 3.74 -8.25
CA ALA A 156 -1.58 4.16 -6.89
C ALA A 156 -2.84 4.84 -6.33
N GLU A 157 -3.17 4.51 -5.09
CA GLU A 157 -4.32 5.05 -4.38
C GLU A 157 -3.86 5.69 -3.07
N ILE A 158 -4.35 6.90 -2.82
CA ILE A 158 -4.12 7.60 -1.56
C ILE A 158 -5.47 7.93 -0.95
N ARG A 159 -5.68 7.48 0.30
CA ARG A 159 -6.90 7.70 1.05
C ARG A 159 -6.65 8.74 2.14
N PHE A 160 -7.53 9.74 2.19
CA PHE A 160 -7.56 10.78 3.22
C PHE A 160 -8.93 10.82 3.89
N THR A 161 -8.96 11.24 5.16
CA THR A 161 -10.19 11.66 5.84
C THR A 161 -10.11 13.16 6.05
N LEU A 162 -11.05 13.91 5.48
CA LEU A 162 -11.07 15.37 5.56
C LEU A 162 -12.15 15.84 6.53
N ARG A 163 -11.80 16.82 7.36
CA ARG A 163 -12.78 17.63 8.09
C ARG A 163 -12.93 18.95 7.36
N ILE A 164 -14.12 19.16 6.79
CA ILE A 164 -14.53 20.38 6.08
C ILE A 164 -15.08 21.38 7.10
#